data_AF-A0A847JYJ2-F1
#
_entry.id   AF-A0A847JYJ2-F1
#
_cell.length_a   1.000
_cell.length_b   1.000
_cell.length_c   1.000
_cell.angle_alpha   90.00
_cell.angle_beta   90.00
_cell.angle_gamma   90.00
#
_symmetry.space_group_name_H-M   'P 1'
#
loop_
_entity.id
_entity.type
_entity.pdbx_description
1 polymer ?
#
loop_
_entity_poly.entity_id
_entity_poly.type
_entity_poly.pdbx_seq_one_letter_code
_entity_poly.pdbx_strand_id
1 'polypeptide(L)'
;MSRYRFGLIVTGEGEERYITRLFRSLQSAYPCHFEVLRRVGQRSPRTQSHPSPNVTGTRKRIPNKDEEEIGLAALAYMRQYPFAFVIVLDDLEWDRRNDADRVFRRYRDAMDAVLVPCKLSHAGSVHFFVMMLEAYYLACPDVLHATLGVDFPQLDGDVEAVSSPIGAIKDRYPGFDKIEHGSTIVAKLDVPAILSDPNSCASLRTLFAWCVKAMGGRFGEMYRLGDGRLFSATQHQIGVVGGGTDA
;
A
#
# COMPACT_ATOMS: atom_id res chain seq x y z
N MET A 1 -6.40 23.71 3.36
CA MET A 1 -5.26 22.91 3.86
C MET A 1 -5.77 21.51 4.18
N SER A 2 -5.08 20.46 3.74
CA SER A 2 -5.42 19.07 4.09
C SER A 2 -5.20 18.83 5.59
N ARG A 3 -6.17 18.22 6.26
CA ARG A 3 -6.11 17.89 7.69
C ARG A 3 -5.27 16.65 7.95
N TYR A 4 -5.47 15.59 7.15
CA TYR A 4 -4.79 14.31 7.30
C TYR A 4 -3.68 14.18 6.28
N ARG A 5 -2.56 13.58 6.68
CA ARG A 5 -1.39 13.39 5.81
C ARG A 5 -0.95 11.93 5.80
N PHE A 6 -0.67 11.40 4.63
CA PHE A 6 -0.23 10.02 4.43
C PHE A 6 1.12 10.02 3.69
N GLY A 7 2.16 9.61 4.42
CA GLY A 7 3.46 9.35 3.84
C GLY A 7 3.54 7.93 3.31
N LEU A 8 3.97 7.75 2.07
CA LEU A 8 4.08 6.46 1.42
C LEU A 8 5.56 6.03 1.33
N ILE A 9 5.86 4.84 1.84
CA ILE A 9 7.14 4.16 1.63
C ILE A 9 6.86 3.02 0.65
N VAL A 10 7.37 3.14 -0.56
CA VAL A 10 7.01 2.24 -1.68
C VAL A 10 8.17 1.35 -2.06
N THR A 11 7.89 0.21 -2.70
CA THR A 11 8.95 -0.68 -3.18
C THR A 11 9.27 -0.53 -4.67
N GLY A 12 8.27 -0.32 -5.51
CA GLY A 12 8.45 -0.23 -6.95
C GLY A 12 8.73 1.18 -7.46
N GLU A 13 9.36 1.24 -8.63
CA GLU A 13 9.75 2.49 -9.28
C GLU A 13 8.55 3.26 -9.83
N GLY A 14 7.53 2.56 -10.34
CA GLY A 14 6.32 3.20 -10.84
C GLY A 14 5.54 3.88 -9.71
N GLU A 15 5.46 3.19 -8.58
CA GLU A 15 4.78 3.61 -7.37
C GLU A 15 5.40 4.93 -6.86
N GLU A 16 6.73 5.03 -6.85
CA GLU A 16 7.45 6.23 -6.45
C GLU A 16 7.03 7.47 -7.26
N ARG A 17 6.72 7.28 -8.55
CA ARG A 17 6.43 8.38 -9.47
C ARG A 17 4.97 8.80 -9.48
N TYR A 18 4.04 7.86 -9.37
CA TYR A 18 2.63 8.16 -9.65
C TYR A 18 1.60 7.47 -8.74
N ILE A 19 2.01 6.75 -7.68
CA ILE A 19 1.04 6.03 -6.83
C ILE A 19 0.03 6.95 -6.14
N THR A 20 0.41 8.20 -5.85
CA THR A 20 -0.46 9.17 -5.17
C THR A 20 -1.74 9.42 -5.97
N ARG A 21 -1.71 9.27 -7.30
CA ARG A 21 -2.87 9.41 -8.18
C ARG A 21 -3.93 8.33 -7.94
N LEU A 22 -3.54 7.14 -7.46
CA LEU A 22 -4.47 6.08 -7.10
C LEU A 22 -5.42 6.52 -5.98
N PHE A 23 -4.95 7.38 -5.07
CA PHE A 23 -5.72 7.84 -3.91
C PHE A 23 -6.57 9.09 -4.17
N ARG A 24 -6.65 9.58 -5.40
CA ARG A 24 -7.39 10.80 -5.77
C ARG A 24 -8.84 10.80 -5.31
N SER A 25 -9.50 9.64 -5.33
CA SER A 25 -10.90 9.52 -4.90
C SER A 25 -11.03 9.72 -3.39
N LEU A 26 -10.07 9.27 -2.59
CA LEU A 26 -9.99 9.59 -1.16
C LEU A 26 -9.70 11.07 -0.94
N GLN A 27 -8.77 11.66 -1.68
CA GLN A 27 -8.45 13.10 -1.56
C GLN A 27 -9.61 14.02 -1.96
N SER A 28 -10.51 13.52 -2.82
CA SER A 28 -11.73 14.23 -3.21
C SER A 28 -12.83 14.07 -2.15
N ALA A 29 -12.90 12.93 -1.48
CA ALA A 29 -13.91 12.62 -0.47
C ALA A 29 -13.54 13.11 0.94
N TYR A 30 -12.25 13.26 1.24
CA TYR A 30 -11.72 13.59 2.57
C TYR A 30 -10.65 14.69 2.47
N PRO A 31 -10.47 15.52 3.51
CA PRO A 31 -9.42 16.54 3.54
C PRO A 31 -8.05 15.90 3.83
N CYS A 32 -7.55 15.07 2.92
CA CYS A 32 -6.30 14.33 3.07
C CYS A 32 -5.31 14.56 1.91
N HIS A 33 -4.05 14.24 2.18
CA HIS A 33 -2.96 14.33 1.21
C HIS A 33 -2.06 13.11 1.27
N PHE A 34 -1.63 12.64 0.11
CA PHE A 34 -0.71 11.51 -0.05
C PHE A 34 0.57 12.00 -0.71
N GLU A 35 1.72 11.63 -0.16
CA GLU A 35 3.04 11.92 -0.72
C GLU A 35 3.98 10.72 -0.56
N VAL A 36 4.86 10.51 -1.52
CA VAL A 36 5.89 9.47 -1.43
C VAL A 36 7.05 10.01 -0.60
N LEU A 37 7.37 9.35 0.52
CA LEU A 37 8.49 9.70 1.38
C LEU A 37 9.81 9.20 0.77
N ARG A 38 9.78 7.97 0.27
CA ARG A 38 10.93 7.31 -0.36
C ARG A 38 10.54 5.98 -0.98
N ARG A 39 11.38 5.53 -1.92
CA ARG A 39 11.44 4.14 -2.34
C ARG A 39 12.45 3.34 -1.50
N VAL A 40 12.11 2.09 -1.19
CA VAL A 40 12.99 1.11 -0.55
C VAL A 40 13.00 -0.19 -1.37
N GLY A 41 14.06 -0.98 -1.31
CA GLY A 41 14.03 -2.30 -1.97
C GLY A 41 12.99 -3.23 -1.34
N GLN A 42 12.32 -4.07 -2.14
CA GLN A 42 11.44 -5.14 -1.63
C GLN A 42 12.18 -6.02 -0.63
N ARG A 43 11.45 -6.51 0.38
CA ARG A 43 12.04 -7.29 1.46
C ARG A 43 11.56 -8.74 1.45
N SER A 44 12.51 -9.67 1.32
CA SER A 44 12.24 -11.09 1.51
C SER A 44 11.91 -11.39 2.98
N PRO A 45 11.17 -12.46 3.28
CA PRO A 45 10.99 -12.94 4.63
C PRO A 45 12.32 -13.10 5.38
N ARG A 46 12.36 -12.78 6.69
CA ARG A 46 13.50 -13.18 7.51
C ARG A 46 13.51 -14.69 7.68
N THR A 47 14.66 -15.31 7.45
CA THR A 47 14.94 -16.71 7.76
C THR A 47 15.47 -16.87 9.18
N GLN A 48 16.10 -15.84 9.75
CA GLN A 48 16.60 -15.80 11.13
C GLN A 48 16.42 -14.42 11.75
N SER A 49 16.07 -14.38 13.04
CA SER A 49 16.06 -13.15 13.83
C SER A 49 17.44 -12.98 14.48
N HIS A 50 18.31 -12.17 13.89
CA HIS A 50 19.52 -11.74 14.60
C HIS A 50 19.17 -10.59 15.55
N PRO A 51 19.56 -10.67 16.84
CA PRO A 51 19.39 -9.55 17.76
C PRO A 51 20.15 -8.32 17.21
N SER A 52 19.50 -7.15 17.21
CA SER A 52 20.21 -5.91 16.85
C SER A 52 21.36 -5.67 17.84
N PRO A 53 22.57 -5.34 17.36
CA PRO A 53 23.69 -5.06 18.22
C PRO A 53 23.43 -3.81 19.08
N ASN A 54 23.91 -3.84 20.32
CA ASN A 54 23.94 -2.66 21.18
C ASN A 54 25.27 -1.93 21.00
N VAL A 55 25.29 -0.61 21.15
CA VAL A 55 26.53 0.16 21.22
C VAL A 55 27.32 -0.28 22.45
N THR A 56 28.59 -0.65 22.26
CA THR A 56 29.50 -1.09 23.33
C THR A 56 29.47 -0.14 24.52
N GLY A 57 29.18 -0.67 25.72
CA GLY A 57 29.13 0.12 26.96
C GLY A 57 27.83 0.90 27.18
N THR A 58 26.81 0.77 26.31
CA THR A 58 25.49 1.38 26.53
C THR A 58 24.36 0.40 26.26
N ARG A 59 23.16 0.70 26.77
CA ARG A 59 21.92 -0.01 26.40
C ARG A 59 21.28 0.55 25.13
N LYS A 60 21.96 1.44 24.39
CA LYS A 60 21.43 2.01 23.15
C LYS A 60 21.58 0.98 22.02
N ARG A 61 20.44 0.51 21.52
CA ARG A 61 20.34 -0.34 20.33
C ARG A 61 20.72 0.45 19.08
N ILE A 62 21.51 -0.15 18.21
CA ILE A 62 21.81 0.40 16.89
C ILE A 62 20.69 -0.02 15.94
N PRO A 63 19.99 0.93 15.29
CA PRO A 63 18.99 0.59 14.28
C PRO A 63 19.62 -0.20 13.13
N ASN A 64 18.92 -1.22 12.63
CA ASN A 64 19.32 -1.86 11.38
C ASN A 64 18.77 -1.11 10.16
N LYS A 65 19.21 -1.49 8.96
CA LYS A 65 18.79 -0.84 7.71
C LYS A 65 17.27 -0.78 7.51
N ASP A 66 16.52 -1.81 7.92
CA ASP A 66 15.06 -1.80 7.80
C ASP A 66 14.44 -0.78 8.78
N GLU A 67 14.95 -0.72 10.02
CA GLU A 67 14.54 0.27 11.02
C GLU A 67 14.86 1.69 10.58
N GLU A 68 16.00 1.92 9.93
CA GLU A 68 16.40 3.22 9.40
C GLU A 68 15.54 3.64 8.20
N GLU A 69 15.41 2.76 7.20
CA GLU A 69 14.71 3.09 5.96
C GLU A 69 13.19 3.20 6.16
N ILE A 70 12.63 2.43 7.10
CA ILE A 70 11.18 2.36 7.31
C ILE A 70 10.77 3.06 8.61
N GLY A 71 11.26 2.58 9.76
CA GLY A 71 10.82 3.05 11.07
C GLY A 71 11.19 4.50 11.36
N LEU A 72 12.47 4.87 11.19
CA LEU A 72 12.95 6.24 11.44
C LEU A 72 12.38 7.23 10.42
N ALA A 73 12.26 6.83 9.15
CA ALA A 73 11.60 7.65 8.13
C ALA A 73 10.13 7.92 8.50
N ALA A 74 9.41 6.90 8.95
CA ALA A 74 8.02 7.07 9.39
C ALA A 74 7.90 8.01 10.60
N LEU A 75 8.75 7.82 11.62
CA LEU A 75 8.77 8.66 12.81
C LEU A 75 9.10 10.12 12.49
N ALA A 76 10.07 10.36 11.60
CA ALA A 76 10.43 11.72 11.17
C ALA A 76 9.22 12.43 10.53
N TYR A 77 8.51 11.75 9.63
CA TYR A 77 7.33 12.29 8.98
C TYR A 77 6.20 12.60 9.97
N MET A 78 5.90 11.67 10.89
CA MET A 78 4.85 11.85 11.89
C MET A 78 5.15 12.96 12.90
N ARG A 79 6.43 13.26 13.17
CA ARG A 79 6.84 14.38 14.03
C ARG A 79 6.71 15.73 13.33
N GLN A 80 6.86 15.77 12.01
CA GLN A 80 6.77 16.99 11.24
C GLN A 80 5.32 17.48 11.10
N TYR A 81 4.36 16.55 11.06
CA TYR A 81 2.98 16.87 10.75
C TYR A 81 1.99 16.30 11.78
N PRO A 82 1.08 17.12 12.34
CA PRO A 82 -0.03 16.60 13.13
C PRO A 82 -0.97 15.77 12.24
N PHE A 83 -1.61 14.74 12.80
CA PHE A 83 -2.53 13.84 12.09
C PHE A 83 -1.90 13.15 10.85
N ALA A 84 -0.62 12.81 10.96
CA ALA A 84 0.12 12.09 9.94
C ALA A 84 0.14 10.58 10.17
N PHE A 85 0.05 9.87 9.07
CA PHE A 85 0.07 8.42 8.96
C PHE A 85 1.15 8.00 7.97
N VAL A 86 1.69 6.79 8.13
CA VAL A 86 2.68 6.25 7.20
C VAL A 86 2.27 4.87 6.75
N ILE A 87 2.36 4.64 5.45
CA ILE A 87 1.96 3.41 4.79
C ILE A 87 3.19 2.86 4.06
N VAL A 88 3.54 1.60 4.34
CA VAL A 88 4.45 0.83 3.49
C VAL A 88 3.61 0.11 2.43
N LEU A 89 3.96 0.30 1.17
CA LEU A 89 3.35 -0.36 0.00
C LEU A 89 4.40 -1.25 -0.66
N ASP A 90 4.23 -2.58 -0.52
CA ASP A 90 5.09 -3.58 -1.18
C ASP A 90 4.38 -4.20 -2.38
N ASP A 91 5.10 -4.32 -3.48
CA ASP A 91 4.66 -5.05 -4.67
C ASP A 91 4.82 -6.54 -4.40
N LEU A 92 3.72 -7.20 -4.05
CA LEU A 92 3.72 -8.60 -3.70
C LEU A 92 3.59 -9.44 -4.97
N GLU A 93 4.74 -9.78 -5.53
CA GLU A 93 4.85 -10.66 -6.71
C GLU A 93 4.30 -12.08 -6.44
N TRP A 94 3.97 -12.77 -7.53
CA TRP A 94 3.31 -14.09 -7.50
C TRP A 94 4.00 -15.10 -6.59
N ASP A 95 5.32 -15.20 -6.73
CA ASP A 95 6.18 -16.16 -6.04
C ASP A 95 6.27 -15.87 -4.54
N ARG A 96 6.03 -14.62 -4.13
CA ARG A 96 6.03 -14.17 -2.73
C ARG A 96 4.65 -14.21 -2.08
N ARG A 97 3.57 -14.50 -2.82
CA ARG A 97 2.20 -14.49 -2.29
C ARG A 97 2.02 -15.40 -1.08
N ASN A 98 2.64 -16.58 -1.09
CA ASN A 98 2.56 -17.54 0.03
C ASN A 98 3.35 -17.09 1.26
N ASP A 99 4.23 -16.10 1.11
CA ASP A 99 5.06 -15.51 2.17
C ASP A 99 4.50 -14.17 2.68
N ALA A 100 3.31 -13.73 2.21
CA ALA A 100 2.71 -12.44 2.53
C ALA A 100 2.76 -12.09 4.03
N ASP A 101 2.37 -13.04 4.90
CA ASP A 101 2.38 -12.85 6.35
C ASP A 101 3.80 -12.64 6.92
N ARG A 102 4.80 -13.32 6.36
CA ARG A 102 6.19 -13.20 6.80
C ARG A 102 6.82 -11.90 6.31
N VAL A 103 6.50 -11.47 5.09
CA VAL A 103 6.89 -10.17 4.53
C VAL A 103 6.24 -9.05 5.36
N PHE A 104 4.95 -9.17 5.63
CA PHE A 104 4.19 -8.25 6.49
C PHE A 104 4.87 -8.08 7.85
N ARG A 105 5.16 -9.19 8.54
CA ARG A 105 5.84 -9.17 9.84
C ARG A 105 7.19 -8.46 9.76
N ARG A 106 8.00 -8.68 8.71
CA ARG A 106 9.29 -8.01 8.58
C ARG A 106 9.14 -6.47 8.52
N TYR A 107 8.20 -5.97 7.72
CA TYR A 107 7.94 -4.53 7.65
C TYR A 107 7.37 -3.98 8.97
N ARG A 108 6.43 -4.69 9.59
CA ARG A 108 5.87 -4.31 10.89
C ARG A 108 6.91 -4.28 11.99
N ASP A 109 7.74 -5.32 12.12
CA ASP A 109 8.79 -5.37 13.13
C ASP A 109 9.75 -4.18 12.98
N ALA A 110 10.10 -3.81 11.75
CA ALA A 110 10.95 -2.65 11.47
C ALA A 110 10.28 -1.31 11.85
N MET A 111 8.99 -1.14 11.55
CA MET A 111 8.22 0.02 11.98
C MET A 111 8.06 0.07 13.50
N ASP A 112 7.61 -1.02 14.10
CA ASP A 112 7.21 -1.09 15.50
C ASP A 112 8.40 -1.02 16.46
N ALA A 113 9.58 -1.49 16.04
CA ALA A 113 10.83 -1.26 16.76
C ALA A 113 11.11 0.23 17.04
N VAL A 114 10.60 1.13 16.20
CA VAL A 114 10.76 2.59 16.33
C VAL A 114 9.49 3.26 16.85
N LEU A 115 8.32 2.86 16.37
CA LEU A 115 7.06 3.56 16.64
C LEU A 115 6.40 3.15 17.96
N VAL A 116 6.59 1.92 18.45
CA VAL A 116 6.01 1.46 19.73
C VAL A 116 6.55 2.27 20.92
N PRO A 117 7.88 2.49 21.07
CA PRO A 117 8.40 3.32 22.15
C PRO A 117 7.85 4.76 22.14
N CYS A 118 7.43 5.25 20.98
CA CYS A 118 6.85 6.58 20.80
C CYS A 118 5.32 6.61 20.90
N LYS A 119 4.65 5.46 21.15
CA LYS A 119 3.19 5.31 21.13
C LYS A 119 2.53 5.67 19.78
N LEU A 120 3.26 5.53 18.68
CA LEU A 120 2.81 5.87 17.32
C LEU A 120 2.58 4.64 16.41
N SER A 121 2.68 3.42 16.95
CA SER A 121 2.54 2.18 16.18
C SER A 121 1.22 2.09 15.39
N HIS A 122 0.13 2.62 15.95
CA HIS A 122 -1.20 2.66 15.32
C HIS A 122 -1.29 3.61 14.11
N ALA A 123 -0.37 4.57 13.97
CA ALA A 123 -0.34 5.51 12.86
C ALA A 123 0.45 4.97 11.65
N GLY A 124 1.09 3.82 11.79
CA GLY A 124 1.79 3.13 10.72
C GLY A 124 0.99 1.94 10.19
N SER A 125 1.07 1.63 8.90
CA SER A 125 0.52 0.41 8.30
C SER A 125 1.37 -0.16 7.18
N VAL A 126 1.14 -1.44 6.87
CA VAL A 126 1.77 -2.16 5.75
C VAL A 126 0.67 -2.76 4.89
N HIS A 127 0.73 -2.52 3.59
CA HIS A 127 -0.21 -3.04 2.59
C HIS A 127 0.53 -3.54 1.35
N PHE A 128 -0.18 -4.30 0.53
CA PHE A 128 0.39 -4.92 -0.66
C PHE A 128 -0.40 -4.56 -1.90
N PHE A 129 0.28 -4.40 -3.03
CA PHE A 129 -0.33 -4.58 -4.33
C PHE A 129 -0.07 -6.03 -4.76
N VAL A 130 -1.08 -6.88 -4.56
CA VAL A 130 -0.99 -8.30 -4.90
C VAL A 130 -0.94 -8.40 -6.42
N MET A 131 0.14 -9.00 -6.93
CA MET A 131 0.46 -9.03 -8.36
C MET A 131 0.87 -7.67 -8.95
N MET A 132 1.42 -6.79 -8.11
CA MET A 132 1.83 -5.42 -8.45
C MET A 132 0.65 -4.51 -8.79
N LEU A 133 0.92 -3.22 -8.97
CA LEU A 133 -0.07 -2.22 -9.34
C LEU A 133 -0.76 -2.52 -10.69
N GLU A 134 -0.05 -3.18 -11.61
CA GLU A 134 -0.55 -3.50 -12.94
C GLU A 134 -1.74 -4.47 -12.94
N ALA A 135 -1.92 -5.29 -11.89
CA ALA A 135 -3.11 -6.14 -11.76
C ALA A 135 -4.41 -5.32 -11.83
N TYR A 136 -4.41 -4.15 -11.18
CA TYR A 136 -5.58 -3.27 -11.16
C TYR A 136 -5.82 -2.56 -12.48
N TYR A 137 -4.86 -2.55 -13.41
CA TYR A 137 -5.07 -2.02 -14.76
C TYR A 137 -6.04 -2.92 -15.52
N LEU A 138 -5.92 -4.24 -15.32
CA LEU A 138 -6.77 -5.24 -15.93
C LEU A 138 -8.21 -5.22 -15.40
N ALA A 139 -8.47 -4.54 -14.27
CA ALA A 139 -9.82 -4.31 -13.77
C ALA A 139 -10.55 -3.20 -14.54
N CYS A 140 -9.87 -2.47 -15.43
CA CYS A 140 -10.42 -1.36 -16.20
C CYS A 140 -10.01 -1.46 -17.68
N PRO A 141 -10.54 -2.44 -18.45
CA PRO A 141 -10.19 -2.63 -19.85
C PRO A 141 -10.42 -1.37 -20.70
N ASP A 142 -11.44 -0.58 -20.41
CA ASP A 142 -11.72 0.68 -21.11
C ASP A 142 -10.58 1.71 -20.93
N VAL A 143 -9.98 1.78 -19.74
CA VAL A 143 -8.85 2.67 -19.45
C VAL A 143 -7.61 2.21 -20.20
N LEU A 144 -7.39 0.90 -20.27
CA LEU A 144 -6.30 0.31 -21.05
C LEU A 144 -6.50 0.58 -22.55
N HIS A 145 -7.69 0.35 -23.09
CA HIS A 145 -8.01 0.67 -24.48
C HIS A 145 -7.79 2.15 -24.80
N ALA A 146 -8.34 3.05 -23.97
CA ALA A 146 -8.19 4.49 -24.17
C ALA A 146 -6.75 5.01 -24.02
N THR A 147 -5.83 4.20 -23.47
CA THR A 147 -4.43 4.60 -23.26
C THR A 147 -3.48 3.92 -24.24
N LEU A 148 -3.73 2.66 -24.58
CA LEU A 148 -2.84 1.83 -25.41
C LEU A 148 -3.38 1.63 -26.84
N GLY A 149 -4.64 1.98 -27.10
CA GLY A 149 -5.27 1.82 -28.40
C GLY A 149 -5.53 0.36 -28.80
N VAL A 150 -5.55 -0.57 -27.83
CA VAL A 150 -5.81 -1.99 -28.06
C VAL A 150 -6.87 -2.52 -27.11
N ASP A 151 -7.69 -3.45 -27.59
CA ASP A 151 -8.77 -4.04 -26.80
C ASP A 151 -8.25 -5.07 -25.80
N PHE A 152 -8.69 -4.92 -24.55
CA PHE A 152 -8.49 -5.88 -23.48
C PHE A 152 -9.84 -6.51 -23.12
N PRO A 153 -9.92 -7.85 -23.03
CA PRO A 153 -11.14 -8.48 -22.57
C PRO A 153 -11.38 -8.14 -21.10
N GLN A 154 -12.65 -8.02 -20.72
CA GLN A 154 -13.01 -8.06 -19.30
C GLN A 154 -12.58 -9.41 -18.74
N LEU A 155 -11.87 -9.38 -17.61
CA LEU A 155 -11.48 -10.61 -16.92
C LEU A 155 -12.63 -11.14 -16.07
N ASP A 156 -12.85 -12.44 -16.14
CA ASP A 156 -13.72 -13.15 -15.21
C ASP A 156 -12.95 -13.43 -13.91
N GLY A 157 -13.49 -12.95 -12.80
CA GLY A 157 -12.92 -13.17 -11.46
C GLY A 157 -11.95 -12.10 -10.99
N ASP A 158 -11.10 -12.47 -10.04
CA ASP A 158 -10.28 -11.51 -9.30
C ASP A 158 -8.97 -11.19 -10.02
N VAL A 159 -8.73 -9.92 -10.34
CA VAL A 159 -7.50 -9.48 -11.01
C VAL A 159 -6.24 -9.75 -10.18
N GLU A 160 -6.35 -9.80 -8.85
CA GLU A 160 -5.26 -10.19 -7.93
C GLU A 160 -4.87 -11.68 -8.07
N ALA A 161 -5.63 -12.48 -8.86
CA ALA A 161 -5.31 -13.87 -9.18
C ALA A 161 -4.54 -14.04 -10.51
N VAL A 162 -4.36 -12.98 -11.31
CA VAL A 162 -3.65 -13.04 -12.59
C VAL A 162 -2.14 -13.11 -12.34
N SER A 163 -1.53 -14.27 -12.58
CA SER A 163 -0.13 -14.55 -12.22
C SER A 163 0.93 -13.67 -12.89
N SER A 164 0.64 -13.07 -14.04
CA SER A 164 1.54 -12.16 -14.75
C SER A 164 0.76 -11.02 -15.43
N PRO A 165 0.36 -9.98 -14.68
CA PRO A 165 -0.45 -8.90 -15.25
C PRO A 165 0.28 -8.13 -16.36
N ILE A 166 1.58 -7.91 -16.19
CA ILE A 166 2.41 -7.26 -17.22
C ILE A 166 2.54 -8.14 -18.45
N GLY A 167 2.68 -9.46 -18.27
CA GLY A 167 2.68 -10.41 -19.38
C GLY A 167 1.38 -10.30 -20.18
N ALA A 168 0.23 -10.35 -19.50
CA ALA A 168 -1.07 -10.18 -20.11
C ALA A 168 -1.21 -8.84 -20.88
N ILE A 169 -0.63 -7.76 -20.35
CA ILE A 169 -0.60 -6.46 -21.04
C ILE A 169 0.30 -6.51 -22.28
N LYS A 170 1.53 -7.03 -22.14
CA LYS A 170 2.53 -7.08 -23.21
C LYS A 170 2.16 -8.04 -24.34
N ASP A 171 1.41 -9.09 -24.07
CA ASP A 171 0.89 -10.01 -25.09
C ASP A 171 -0.06 -9.28 -26.05
N ARG A 172 -0.75 -8.24 -25.60
CA ARG A 172 -1.62 -7.39 -26.43
C ARG A 172 -0.91 -6.14 -26.95
N TYR A 173 -0.01 -5.57 -26.15
CA TYR A 173 0.73 -4.36 -26.49
C TYR A 173 2.22 -4.53 -26.14
N PRO A 174 3.05 -5.11 -27.03
CA PRO A 174 4.46 -5.37 -26.75
C PRO A 174 5.28 -4.13 -26.37
N GLY A 175 4.85 -2.94 -26.82
CA GLY A 175 5.46 -1.65 -26.52
C GLY A 175 5.13 -1.08 -25.14
N PHE A 176 4.54 -1.87 -24.22
CA PHE A 176 4.15 -1.38 -22.90
C PHE A 176 5.37 -0.95 -22.05
N ASP A 177 5.55 0.38 -21.96
CA ASP A 177 6.38 1.05 -20.97
C ASP A 177 5.63 1.21 -19.64
N LYS A 178 6.17 0.61 -18.56
CA LYS A 178 5.54 0.63 -17.24
C LYS A 178 5.42 2.02 -16.65
N ILE A 179 6.39 2.89 -16.90
CA ILE A 179 6.47 4.20 -16.26
C ILE A 179 5.58 5.19 -17.00
N GLU A 180 5.74 5.29 -18.31
CA GLU A 180 4.99 6.25 -19.14
C GLU A 180 3.50 5.88 -19.21
N HIS A 181 3.20 4.65 -19.62
CA HIS A 181 1.81 4.22 -19.74
C HIS A 181 1.19 3.99 -18.36
N GLY A 182 1.92 3.41 -17.39
CA GLY A 182 1.40 3.18 -16.04
C GLY A 182 0.97 4.48 -15.36
N SER A 183 1.78 5.54 -15.47
CA SER A 183 1.43 6.89 -14.99
C SER A 183 0.10 7.40 -15.56
N THR A 184 -0.13 7.16 -16.85
CA THR A 184 -1.36 7.57 -17.56
C THR A 184 -2.56 6.71 -17.16
N ILE A 185 -2.37 5.39 -17.04
CA ILE A 185 -3.41 4.44 -16.64
C ILE A 185 -3.85 4.71 -15.20
N VAL A 186 -2.92 4.82 -14.25
CA VAL A 186 -3.24 5.09 -12.83
C VAL A 186 -3.97 6.41 -12.66
N ALA A 187 -3.61 7.43 -13.46
CA ALA A 187 -4.30 8.70 -13.50
C ALA A 187 -5.74 8.62 -14.05
N LYS A 188 -6.18 7.47 -14.55
CA LYS A 188 -7.52 7.24 -15.11
C LYS A 188 -8.30 6.13 -14.38
N LEU A 189 -7.67 5.32 -13.53
CA LEU A 189 -8.33 4.27 -12.75
C LEU A 189 -9.45 4.81 -11.86
N ASP A 190 -10.65 4.25 -12.00
CA ASP A 190 -11.78 4.50 -11.12
C ASP A 190 -11.76 3.48 -9.96
N VAL A 191 -11.07 3.81 -8.87
CA VAL A 191 -10.95 2.91 -7.71
C VAL A 191 -12.31 2.55 -7.09
N PRO A 192 -13.27 3.48 -6.92
CA PRO A 192 -14.63 3.11 -6.54
C PRO A 192 -15.25 2.01 -7.42
N ALA A 193 -15.11 2.10 -8.74
CA ALA A 193 -15.60 1.09 -9.66
C ALA A 193 -14.82 -0.24 -9.55
N ILE A 194 -13.49 -0.20 -9.47
CA ILE A 194 -12.63 -1.38 -9.28
C ILE A 194 -13.02 -2.15 -8.01
N LEU A 195 -13.32 -1.42 -6.92
CA LEU A 195 -13.66 -2.02 -5.64
C LEU A 195 -15.16 -2.33 -5.47
N SER A 196 -15.98 -2.09 -6.51
CA SER A 196 -17.44 -2.28 -6.47
C SER A 196 -17.86 -3.75 -6.39
N ASP A 197 -17.06 -4.67 -6.92
CA ASP A 197 -17.24 -6.11 -6.71
C ASP A 197 -16.66 -6.52 -5.34
N PRO A 198 -17.50 -6.93 -4.36
CA PRO A 198 -17.04 -7.31 -3.03
C PRO A 198 -16.08 -8.52 -3.03
N ASN A 199 -16.03 -9.32 -4.10
CA ASN A 199 -15.22 -10.54 -4.15
C ASN A 199 -13.82 -10.36 -4.78
N SER A 200 -13.53 -9.21 -5.39
CA SER A 200 -12.25 -8.91 -6.03
C SER A 200 -11.44 -7.86 -5.25
N CYS A 201 -10.14 -7.71 -5.56
CA CYS A 201 -9.27 -6.62 -5.12
C CYS A 201 -9.20 -6.46 -3.60
N ALA A 202 -9.08 -7.58 -2.88
CA ALA A 202 -9.14 -7.60 -1.43
C ALA A 202 -7.97 -6.83 -0.80
N SER A 203 -6.79 -6.82 -1.44
CA SER A 203 -5.62 -6.10 -0.93
C SER A 203 -5.79 -4.59 -1.07
N LEU A 204 -6.23 -4.13 -2.25
CA LEU A 204 -6.54 -2.71 -2.47
C LEU A 204 -7.68 -2.23 -1.57
N ARG A 205 -8.72 -3.05 -1.37
CA ARG A 205 -9.82 -2.74 -0.45
C ARG A 205 -9.33 -2.57 0.98
N THR A 206 -8.48 -3.47 1.48
CA THR A 206 -7.91 -3.37 2.84
C THR A 206 -7.09 -2.09 3.02
N LEU A 207 -6.33 -1.66 2.01
CA LEU A 207 -5.60 -0.39 2.02
C LEU A 207 -6.55 0.80 2.14
N PHE A 208 -7.60 0.86 1.31
CA PHE A 208 -8.58 1.96 1.36
C PHE A 208 -9.39 1.94 2.67
N ALA A 209 -9.76 0.77 3.17
CA ALA A 209 -10.41 0.59 4.47
C ALA A 209 -9.56 1.19 5.60
N TRP A 210 -8.26 0.89 5.60
CA TRP A 210 -7.34 1.42 6.61
C TRP A 210 -7.22 2.95 6.53
N CYS A 211 -7.06 3.52 5.33
CA CYS A 211 -7.01 4.97 5.13
C CYS A 211 -8.29 5.66 5.65
N VAL A 212 -9.47 5.12 5.33
CA VAL A 212 -10.75 5.67 5.81
C VAL A 212 -10.83 5.62 7.33
N LYS A 213 -10.43 4.51 7.96
CA LYS A 213 -10.42 4.42 9.43
C LYS A 213 -9.38 5.34 10.08
N ALA A 214 -8.21 5.50 9.49
CA ALA A 214 -7.18 6.43 9.96
C ALA A 214 -7.70 7.87 10.03
N MET A 215 -8.58 8.26 9.11
CA MET A 215 -9.23 9.57 9.12
C MET A 215 -10.45 9.67 10.05
N GLY A 216 -10.78 8.61 10.81
CA GLY A 216 -11.99 8.54 11.64
C GLY A 216 -13.28 8.31 10.84
N GLY A 217 -13.17 7.91 9.57
CA GLY A 217 -14.30 7.67 8.68
C GLY A 217 -15.09 6.41 9.03
N ARG A 218 -16.35 6.37 8.59
CA ARG A 218 -17.20 5.18 8.62
C ARG A 218 -17.12 4.45 7.29
N PHE A 219 -17.28 3.13 7.32
CA PHE A 219 -17.40 2.34 6.10
C PHE A 219 -18.76 2.63 5.47
N GLY A 220 -18.74 3.32 4.33
CA GLY A 220 -19.90 3.52 3.49
C GLY A 220 -19.92 2.53 2.33
N GLU A 221 -20.85 2.76 1.40
CA GLU A 221 -20.98 1.96 0.17
C GLU A 221 -19.79 2.17 -0.78
N MET A 222 -19.17 3.36 -0.72
CA MET A 222 -17.97 3.68 -1.50
C MET A 222 -16.86 2.66 -1.17
N TYR A 223 -16.36 1.97 -2.20
CA TYR A 223 -15.36 0.88 -2.13
C TYR A 223 -15.83 -0.43 -1.48
N ARG A 224 -17.11 -0.57 -1.11
CA ARG A 224 -17.64 -1.78 -0.44
C ARG A 224 -16.86 -2.18 0.81
N LEU A 225 -16.51 -1.19 1.65
CA LEU A 225 -15.64 -1.42 2.82
C LEU A 225 -16.33 -2.19 3.96
N GLY A 226 -17.66 -2.19 4.00
CA GLY A 226 -18.44 -2.85 5.04
C GLY A 226 -18.76 -4.33 4.78
N ASP A 227 -18.75 -4.74 3.51
CA ASP A 227 -19.22 -6.06 3.09
C ASP A 227 -18.31 -6.76 2.07
N GLY A 228 -17.30 -6.06 1.54
CA GLY A 228 -16.30 -6.62 0.65
C GLY A 228 -15.23 -7.44 1.37
N ARG A 229 -14.64 -8.40 0.65
CA ARG A 229 -13.55 -9.25 1.14
C ARG A 229 -12.32 -8.40 1.45
N LEU A 230 -11.72 -8.62 2.60
CA LEU A 230 -10.47 -7.95 3.01
C LEU A 230 -9.29 -8.93 2.90
N PHE A 231 -8.12 -8.41 2.56
CA PHE A 231 -6.89 -9.19 2.52
C PHE A 231 -6.45 -9.64 3.91
N SER A 232 -6.37 -10.96 4.11
CA SER A 232 -6.19 -11.59 5.42
C SER A 232 -4.90 -11.16 6.12
N ALA A 233 -3.81 -10.99 5.39
CA ALA A 233 -2.50 -10.67 5.97
C ALA A 233 -2.48 -9.31 6.66
N THR A 234 -3.27 -8.34 6.19
CA THR A 234 -3.18 -6.94 6.64
C THR A 234 -4.46 -6.39 7.26
N GLN A 235 -5.60 -7.10 7.16
CA GLN A 235 -6.91 -6.61 7.64
C GLN A 235 -6.96 -6.29 9.14
N HIS A 236 -6.20 -7.01 9.98
CA HIS A 236 -6.19 -6.80 11.43
C HIS A 236 -5.72 -5.39 11.82
N GLN A 237 -4.94 -4.71 10.96
CA GLN A 237 -4.50 -3.33 11.19
C GLN A 237 -5.66 -2.31 11.19
N ILE A 238 -6.80 -2.65 10.58
CA ILE A 238 -7.99 -1.78 10.52
C ILE A 238 -8.60 -1.61 11.92
N GLY A 239 -8.55 -2.64 12.76
CA GLY A 239 -9.15 -2.60 14.10
C GLY A 239 -8.32 -1.82 15.13
N VAL A 240 -7.04 -1.56 14.84
CA VAL A 240 -6.12 -0.89 15.78
C VAL A 240 -5.88 0.59 15.44
N VAL A 241 -6.24 1.03 14.24
CA VAL A 241 -6.08 2.43 13.83
C VAL A 241 -7.20 3.30 14.42
N GLY A 242 -6.85 4.47 14.96
CA GLY A 242 -7.81 5.42 15.53
C GLY A 242 -8.14 5.25 17.02
N GLY A 243 -7.61 4.21 17.69
CA GLY A 243 -7.80 3.97 19.13
C GLY A 243 -7.12 4.97 20.09
N GLY A 244 -6.71 6.15 19.60
CA GLY A 244 -5.95 7.15 20.36
C GLY A 244 -6.70 8.44 20.68
N THR A 245 -8.02 8.49 20.51
CA THR A 245 -8.82 9.71 20.77
C THR A 245 -9.75 9.64 21.99
N ASP A 246 -9.71 8.55 22.76
CA ASP A 246 -10.48 8.38 24.01
C ASP A 246 -9.58 8.29 25.27
N ALA A 247 -8.48 9.05 25.32
CA ALA A 247 -7.63 9.17 26.52
C ALA A 247 -7.30 10.63 26.84
#